data_AF-A0A7K3CS96-F1
#
_entry.id   AF-A0A7K3CS96-F1
#
_cell.length_a   1.000
_cell.length_b   1.000
_cell.length_c   1.000
_cell.angle_alpha   90.00
_cell.angle_beta   90.00
_cell.angle_gamma   90.00
#
_symmetry.space_group_name_H-M   'P 1'
#
loop_
_entity.id
_entity.type
_entity.pdbx_description
1 polymer ?
#
loop_
_entity_poly.entity_id
_entity_poly.type
_entity_poly.pdbx_seq_one_letter_code
_entity_poly.pdbx_strand_id
1 'polypeptide(L)'
;MRTHKALLAALLVPLGATLALAPAASAAVAPASAATPPAPAAASVPADAPAATPIAPLGGPQKPKPTPAAFRSPEAALDRVAHPLRTTEPRGSLTDLRPFGRMVGDAKVVGVGEATHNSHEFFTVKHRVLRYLVEKKGFRAFALEASWSSGLRLDAYITRGEGDLKQIMDEEFQGSYQFWNTAEYRDLIQWMRAYNIKHPKDPVRFVGDDNGFAGGELYDKVGAYAA
;
A
#
# COMPACT_ATOMS: atom_id res chain seq x y z
N MET A 1 -32.81 -5.51 -12.19
CA MET A 1 -32.16 -5.16 -10.90
C MET A 1 -31.36 -6.36 -10.43
N ARG A 2 -30.02 -6.32 -10.57
CA ARG A 2 -29.12 -7.34 -10.03
C ARG A 2 -28.14 -6.62 -9.09
N THR A 3 -28.24 -6.95 -7.81
CA THR A 3 -27.39 -6.43 -6.73
C THR A 3 -26.05 -7.14 -6.75
N HIS A 4 -24.96 -6.42 -7.02
CA HIS A 4 -23.60 -6.93 -6.88
C HIS A 4 -23.04 -6.54 -5.51
N LYS A 5 -22.85 -7.53 -4.65
CA LYS A 5 -22.01 -7.44 -3.45
C LYS A 5 -20.54 -7.37 -3.92
N ALA A 6 -19.87 -6.25 -3.69
CA ALA A 6 -18.42 -6.16 -3.87
C ALA A 6 -17.74 -6.71 -2.60
N LEU A 7 -17.02 -7.82 -2.75
CA LEU A 7 -16.15 -8.36 -1.72
C LEU A 7 -14.81 -7.62 -1.79
N LEU A 8 -14.46 -6.91 -0.73
CA LEU A 8 -13.16 -6.27 -0.53
C LEU A 8 -12.22 -7.32 0.07
N ALA A 9 -11.10 -7.62 -0.60
CA ALA A 9 -10.04 -8.46 -0.03
C ALA A 9 -8.70 -7.77 -0.27
N ALA A 10 -8.22 -7.08 0.76
CA ALA A 10 -6.84 -6.64 0.86
C ALA A 10 -6.02 -7.80 1.46
N LEU A 11 -4.96 -8.23 0.78
CA LEU A 11 -4.00 -9.18 1.32
C LEU A 11 -2.68 -8.44 1.52
N LEU A 12 -2.40 -8.04 2.76
CA LEU A 12 -1.10 -7.59 3.23
C LEU A 12 -0.46 -8.79 3.96
N VAL A 13 0.70 -9.26 3.48
CA VAL A 13 1.51 -10.24 4.21
C VAL A 13 2.86 -9.61 4.47
N PRO A 14 3.23 -9.30 5.73
CA PRO A 14 4.60 -8.96 6.07
C PRO A 14 5.43 -10.25 6.23
N LEU A 15 6.57 -10.32 5.53
CA LEU A 15 7.58 -11.34 5.79
C LEU A 15 8.41 -10.89 7.00
N GLY A 16 8.28 -11.60 8.13
CA GLY A 16 9.10 -11.39 9.32
C GLY A 16 10.51 -11.93 9.11
N ALA A 17 11.52 -11.06 9.30
CA ALA A 17 12.90 -11.47 9.46
C ALA A 17 13.20 -11.63 10.97
N THR A 18 13.28 -12.88 11.43
CA THR A 18 13.85 -13.22 12.73
C THR A 18 15.37 -13.08 12.66
N LEU A 19 15.94 -12.13 13.40
CA LEU A 19 17.35 -12.13 13.76
C LEU A 19 17.46 -12.18 15.28
N ALA A 20 17.87 -13.33 15.80
CA ALA A 20 18.28 -13.50 17.19
C ALA A 20 19.77 -13.19 17.31
N LEU A 21 20.14 -12.26 18.20
CA LEU A 21 21.49 -12.14 18.72
C LEU A 21 21.43 -11.89 20.23
N ALA A 22 22.24 -12.66 20.95
CA ALA A 22 22.30 -12.79 22.41
C ALA A 22 22.81 -11.52 23.13
N PRO A 23 22.60 -11.39 24.47
CA PRO A 23 22.76 -10.11 25.17
C PRO A 23 24.20 -9.87 25.67
N ALA A 24 24.58 -8.59 25.70
CA ALA A 24 25.71 -8.09 26.49
C ALA A 24 25.22 -7.62 27.86
N ALA A 25 25.91 -8.06 28.91
CA ALA A 25 25.61 -7.75 30.30
C ALA A 25 25.92 -6.29 30.66
N SER A 26 25.05 -5.65 31.45
CA SER A 26 25.43 -4.53 32.32
C SER A 26 24.49 -4.43 33.52
N ALA A 27 25.04 -3.86 34.58
CA ALA A 27 24.66 -4.01 35.98
C ALA A 27 23.30 -3.39 36.37
N ALA A 28 22.73 -3.99 37.42
CA ALA A 28 21.43 -3.74 37.99
C ALA A 28 21.27 -2.38 38.68
N VAL A 29 20.08 -1.79 38.53
CA VAL A 29 19.43 -0.90 39.51
C VAL A 29 17.96 -1.32 39.58
N ALA A 30 17.51 -1.76 40.75
CA ALA A 30 16.12 -2.17 41.00
C ALA A 30 15.19 -0.96 41.17
N PRO A 31 13.90 -1.09 40.82
CA PRO A 31 12.91 -0.91 41.89
C PRO A 31 11.66 -1.81 41.82
N ALA A 32 11.10 -2.00 43.02
CA ALA A 32 9.71 -2.18 43.42
C ALA A 32 8.80 -3.19 42.68
N SER A 33 8.48 -4.24 43.45
CA SER A 33 7.50 -5.30 43.24
C SER A 33 6.10 -4.79 42.87
N ALA A 34 5.57 -5.28 41.73
CA ALA A 34 4.14 -5.30 41.42
C ALA A 34 3.74 -6.76 41.20
N ALA A 35 2.67 -7.18 41.88
CA ALA A 35 2.23 -8.57 41.98
C ALA A 35 1.73 -9.14 40.64
N THR A 36 2.23 -10.33 40.28
CA THR A 36 1.79 -11.14 39.14
C THR A 36 0.55 -11.97 39.53
N PRO A 37 -0.55 -11.96 38.76
CA PRO A 37 -1.67 -12.88 38.97
C PRO A 37 -1.31 -14.33 38.59
N PRO A 38 -1.91 -15.35 39.22
CA PRO A 38 -1.54 -16.74 38.99
C PRO A 38 -1.98 -17.25 37.61
N ALA A 39 -1.17 -18.14 37.03
CA ALA A 39 -1.47 -18.89 35.81
C ALA A 39 -2.62 -19.90 36.05
N PRO A 40 -3.46 -20.20 35.04
CA PRO A 40 -4.50 -21.20 35.18
C PRO A 40 -3.92 -22.61 35.24
N ALA A 41 -4.52 -23.45 36.09
CA ALA A 41 -4.16 -24.84 36.29
C ALA A 41 -4.37 -25.67 35.01
N ALA A 42 -3.38 -26.50 34.67
CA ALA A 42 -3.51 -27.52 33.63
C ALA A 42 -4.49 -28.61 34.11
N ALA A 43 -5.62 -28.75 33.42
CA ALA A 43 -6.55 -29.85 33.63
C ALA A 43 -5.92 -31.14 33.10
N SER A 44 -5.72 -32.12 33.98
CA SER A 44 -5.38 -33.49 33.64
C SER A 44 -6.59 -34.19 33.02
N VAL A 45 -6.40 -34.75 31.83
CA VAL A 45 -7.39 -35.61 31.18
C VAL A 45 -7.22 -37.03 31.74
N PRO A 46 -8.28 -37.68 32.26
CA PRO A 46 -8.19 -39.06 32.71
C PRO A 46 -8.04 -40.01 31.51
N ALA A 47 -7.07 -40.91 31.61
CA ALA A 47 -6.87 -42.00 30.68
C ALA A 47 -7.89 -43.11 30.98
N ASP A 48 -9.00 -43.14 30.25
CA ASP A 48 -9.75 -44.37 30.01
C ASP A 48 -10.69 -44.18 28.80
N ALA A 49 -10.30 -44.74 27.66
CA ALA A 49 -11.17 -44.88 26.49
C ALA A 49 -11.04 -46.32 25.97
N PRO A 50 -12.16 -47.03 25.77
CA PRO A 50 -12.12 -48.43 25.34
C PRO A 50 -11.60 -48.58 23.91
N ALA A 51 -10.92 -49.70 23.67
CA ALA A 51 -10.28 -50.05 22.41
C ALA A 51 -11.23 -49.95 21.20
N ALA A 52 -10.73 -49.33 20.14
CA ALA A 52 -11.43 -49.15 18.87
C ALA A 52 -11.75 -50.49 18.20
N THR A 53 -13.01 -50.67 17.80
CA THR A 53 -13.44 -51.76 16.91
C THR A 53 -12.99 -51.45 15.48
N PRO A 54 -12.36 -52.38 14.74
CA PRO A 54 -11.94 -52.12 13.36
C PRO A 54 -13.15 -52.07 12.42
N ILE A 55 -13.36 -50.93 11.76
CA ILE A 55 -14.29 -50.81 10.64
C ILE A 55 -13.58 -51.30 9.37
N ALA A 56 -14.19 -52.28 8.69
CA ALA A 56 -13.68 -52.85 7.44
C ALA A 56 -13.65 -51.82 6.30
N PRO A 57 -12.70 -51.92 5.34
CA PRO A 57 -12.55 -50.93 4.28
C PRO A 57 -13.62 -51.16 3.20
N LEU A 58 -14.45 -50.15 2.94
CA LEU A 58 -15.27 -50.06 1.73
C LEU A 58 -14.77 -48.89 0.88
N GLY A 59 -13.80 -49.18 0.01
CA GLY A 59 -13.31 -48.24 -0.99
C GLY A 59 -12.62 -49.00 -2.11
N GLY A 60 -13.34 -49.19 -3.22
CA GLY A 60 -12.76 -49.70 -4.46
C GLY A 60 -11.70 -48.74 -5.03
N PRO A 61 -10.99 -49.12 -6.11
CA PRO A 61 -9.91 -48.31 -6.68
C PRO A 61 -10.43 -46.92 -7.06
N GLN A 62 -10.03 -45.93 -6.27
CA GLN A 62 -10.32 -44.53 -6.53
C GLN A 62 -9.44 -44.11 -7.72
N LYS A 63 -10.05 -43.72 -8.85
CA LYS A 63 -9.32 -43.14 -9.98
C LYS A 63 -8.46 -41.99 -9.45
N PRO A 64 -7.16 -41.92 -9.77
CA PRO A 64 -6.30 -40.85 -9.26
C PRO A 64 -6.90 -39.52 -9.68
N LYS A 65 -7.19 -38.67 -8.67
CA LYS A 65 -7.56 -37.27 -8.91
C LYS A 65 -6.41 -36.66 -9.72
N PRO A 66 -6.66 -35.97 -10.84
CA PRO A 66 -5.59 -35.41 -11.64
C PRO A 66 -4.76 -34.49 -10.75
N THR A 67 -3.54 -34.91 -10.44
CA THR A 67 -2.55 -34.05 -9.80
C THR A 67 -2.40 -32.84 -10.71
N PRO A 68 -2.60 -31.60 -10.23
CA PRO A 68 -2.26 -30.43 -11.03
C PRO A 68 -0.84 -30.66 -11.53
N ALA A 69 -0.62 -30.59 -12.85
CA ALA A 69 0.70 -30.77 -13.41
C ALA A 69 1.64 -29.85 -12.62
N ALA A 70 2.54 -30.44 -11.83
CA ALA A 70 3.44 -29.68 -10.98
C ALA A 70 4.20 -28.73 -11.92
N PHE A 71 4.07 -27.43 -11.69
CA PHE A 71 4.83 -26.45 -12.47
C PHE A 71 6.31 -26.82 -12.38
N ARG A 72 7.05 -26.72 -13.50
CA ARG A 72 8.48 -27.07 -13.53
C ARG A 72 9.30 -26.31 -12.48
N SER A 73 8.92 -25.06 -12.20
CA SER A 73 9.39 -24.24 -11.09
C SER A 73 8.44 -23.04 -10.85
N PRO A 74 8.50 -22.34 -9.70
CA PRO A 74 7.74 -21.11 -9.47
C PRO A 74 8.01 -20.01 -10.50
N GLU A 75 9.25 -19.85 -10.96
CA GLU A 75 9.64 -18.86 -11.96
C GLU A 75 8.97 -19.15 -13.30
N ALA A 76 9.00 -20.40 -13.76
CA ALA A 76 8.36 -20.80 -15.00
C ALA A 76 6.82 -20.64 -14.96
N ALA A 77 6.22 -20.72 -13.77
CA ALA A 77 4.80 -20.44 -13.59
C ALA A 77 4.51 -18.94 -13.68
N LEU A 78 5.33 -18.11 -13.03
CA LEU A 78 5.21 -16.64 -13.06
C LEU A 78 5.46 -16.09 -14.47
N ASP A 79 6.52 -16.52 -15.16
CA ASP A 79 6.88 -16.06 -16.51
C ASP A 79 5.75 -16.27 -17.52
N ARG A 80 4.94 -17.32 -17.34
CA ARG A 80 3.81 -17.62 -18.22
C ARG A 80 2.68 -16.60 -18.11
N VAL A 81 2.51 -15.98 -16.94
CA VAL A 81 1.39 -15.08 -16.64
C VAL A 81 1.83 -13.64 -16.44
N ALA A 82 3.13 -13.40 -16.27
CA ALA A 82 3.69 -12.07 -16.09
C ALA A 82 3.44 -11.20 -17.31
N HIS A 83 3.12 -9.94 -17.06
CA HIS A 83 3.04 -8.91 -18.09
C HIS A 83 4.27 -8.01 -17.95
N PRO A 84 5.23 -8.05 -18.91
CA PRO A 84 6.48 -7.33 -18.76
C PRO A 84 6.27 -5.82 -18.85
N LEU A 85 6.86 -5.09 -17.90
CA LEU A 85 7.06 -3.66 -18.02
C LEU A 85 8.31 -3.41 -18.87
N ARG A 86 8.23 -2.47 -19.81
CA ARG A 86 9.32 -2.14 -20.74
C ARG A 86 10.26 -1.07 -20.20
N THR A 87 9.83 -0.33 -19.19
CA THR A 87 10.62 0.70 -18.51
C THR A 87 10.00 1.02 -17.15
N THR A 88 10.82 1.50 -16.23
CA THR A 88 10.43 2.09 -14.95
C THR A 88 10.24 3.61 -15.06
N GLU A 89 10.79 4.23 -16.10
CA GLU A 89 10.79 5.69 -16.26
C GLU A 89 9.38 6.29 -16.34
N PRO A 90 9.16 7.49 -15.78
CA PRO A 90 7.83 8.09 -15.71
C PRO A 90 7.35 8.55 -17.08
N ARG A 91 8.26 8.84 -18.01
CA ARG A 91 7.99 9.32 -19.37
C ARG A 91 8.04 8.18 -20.39
N GLY A 92 7.37 8.40 -21.52
CA GLY A 92 7.34 7.45 -22.63
C GLY A 92 6.00 6.73 -22.80
N SER A 93 6.02 5.66 -23.59
CA SER A 93 4.83 4.88 -23.94
C SER A 93 4.22 4.21 -22.71
N LEU A 94 2.89 4.20 -22.61
CA LEU A 94 2.15 3.52 -21.54
C LEU A 94 1.50 2.20 -22.02
N THR A 95 1.95 1.70 -23.17
CA THR A 95 1.30 0.60 -23.90
C THR A 95 1.42 -0.76 -23.20
N ASP A 96 2.51 -0.99 -22.50
CA ASP A 96 2.78 -2.14 -21.64
C ASP A 96 1.97 -2.12 -20.33
N LEU A 97 1.35 -0.99 -19.96
CA LEU A 97 0.40 -0.90 -18.83
C LEU A 97 -1.05 -1.28 -19.22
N ARG A 98 -1.33 -1.62 -20.48
CA ARG A 98 -2.67 -2.09 -20.89
C ARG A 98 -3.15 -3.32 -20.12
N PRO A 99 -2.34 -4.35 -19.82
CA PRO A 99 -2.74 -5.46 -18.96
C PRO A 99 -3.14 -5.00 -17.56
N PHE A 100 -2.36 -4.11 -16.95
CA PHE A 100 -2.72 -3.48 -15.67
C PHE A 100 -4.07 -2.76 -15.76
N GLY A 101 -4.31 -1.98 -16.82
CA GLY A 101 -5.60 -1.31 -17.03
C GLY A 101 -6.80 -2.24 -17.19
N ARG A 102 -6.61 -3.47 -17.67
CA ARG A 102 -7.64 -4.51 -17.68
C ARG A 102 -7.89 -5.07 -16.29
N MET A 103 -6.83 -5.29 -15.50
CA MET A 103 -6.92 -5.75 -14.11
C MET A 103 -7.65 -4.73 -13.22
N VAL A 104 -7.43 -3.44 -13.44
CA VAL A 104 -8.14 -2.36 -12.74
C VAL A 104 -9.66 -2.40 -13.01
N GLY A 105 -10.09 -2.82 -14.21
CA GLY A 105 -11.51 -2.90 -14.56
C GLY A 105 -12.25 -1.58 -14.31
N ASP A 106 -13.38 -1.66 -13.60
CA ASP A 106 -14.23 -0.50 -13.23
C ASP A 106 -13.98 -0.01 -11.79
N ALA A 107 -12.87 -0.40 -11.17
CA ALA A 107 -12.50 0.02 -9.83
C ALA A 107 -12.47 1.56 -9.73
N LYS A 108 -12.99 2.08 -8.60
CA LYS A 108 -13.02 3.52 -8.31
C LYS A 108 -11.83 4.00 -7.51
N VAL A 109 -11.18 3.08 -6.79
CA VAL A 109 -9.98 3.32 -5.98
C VAL A 109 -8.98 2.24 -6.32
N VAL A 110 -7.71 2.63 -6.50
CA VAL A 110 -6.60 1.73 -6.79
C VAL A 110 -5.48 2.08 -5.82
N GLY A 111 -5.14 1.14 -4.93
CA GLY A 111 -3.96 1.27 -4.06
C GLY A 111 -2.69 0.93 -4.84
N VAL A 112 -1.68 1.80 -4.74
CA VAL A 112 -0.37 1.59 -5.38
C VAL A 112 0.71 1.68 -4.30
N GLY A 113 1.09 0.51 -3.77
CA GLY A 113 2.15 0.40 -2.78
C GLY A 113 3.55 0.54 -3.39
N GLU A 114 4.55 0.62 -2.52
CA GLU A 114 5.97 0.43 -2.83
C GLU A 114 6.57 -0.54 -1.83
N ALA A 115 7.55 -1.33 -2.24
CA ALA A 115 8.18 -2.29 -1.32
C ALA A 115 9.10 -1.57 -0.31
N THR A 116 9.64 -0.42 -0.71
CA THR A 116 10.52 0.41 0.09
C THR A 116 10.27 1.88 -0.21
N HIS A 117 10.43 2.71 0.81
CA HIS A 117 10.54 4.15 0.62
C HIS A 117 11.88 4.50 -0.03
N ASN A 118 11.87 5.57 -0.82
CA ASN A 118 13.06 6.20 -1.39
C ASN A 118 13.83 5.34 -2.43
N SER A 119 13.11 4.48 -3.16
CA SER A 119 13.68 3.81 -4.34
C SER A 119 13.22 4.49 -5.62
N HIS A 120 14.19 4.90 -6.43
CA HIS A 120 13.97 5.59 -7.69
C HIS A 120 12.94 4.87 -8.57
N GLU A 121 13.08 3.56 -8.76
CA GLU A 121 12.23 2.76 -9.63
C GLU A 121 10.79 2.65 -9.11
N PHE A 122 10.59 2.56 -7.79
CA PHE A 122 9.24 2.55 -7.22
C PHE A 122 8.54 3.89 -7.45
N PHE A 123 9.25 5.00 -7.26
CA PHE A 123 8.67 6.34 -7.43
C PHE A 123 8.36 6.64 -8.90
N THR A 124 9.28 6.31 -9.80
CA THR A 124 9.09 6.52 -11.25
C THR A 124 8.00 5.62 -11.82
N VAL A 125 7.90 4.35 -11.40
CA VAL A 125 6.79 3.47 -11.78
C VAL A 125 5.46 3.98 -11.22
N LYS A 126 5.40 4.46 -9.98
CA LYS A 126 4.18 5.08 -9.42
C LYS A 126 3.72 6.28 -10.24
N HIS A 127 4.65 7.17 -10.59
CA HIS A 127 4.35 8.28 -11.49
C HIS A 127 3.79 7.75 -12.82
N ARG A 128 4.45 6.78 -13.45
CA ARG A 128 4.00 6.16 -14.71
C ARG A 128 2.60 5.54 -14.62
N VAL A 129 2.30 4.85 -13.52
CA VAL A 129 0.99 4.25 -13.22
C VAL A 129 -0.07 5.34 -13.04
N LEU A 130 0.23 6.39 -12.28
CA LEU A 130 -0.67 7.54 -12.09
C LEU A 130 -1.02 8.17 -13.45
N ARG A 131 -0.03 8.41 -14.31
CA ARG A 131 -0.26 8.91 -15.67
C ARG A 131 -1.23 8.04 -16.44
N TYR A 132 -1.03 6.71 -16.41
CA TYR A 132 -1.93 5.78 -17.09
C TYR A 132 -3.35 5.82 -16.52
N LEU A 133 -3.49 5.84 -15.19
CA LEU A 133 -4.79 5.90 -14.52
C LEU A 133 -5.55 7.20 -14.86
N VAL A 134 -4.85 8.34 -14.87
CA VAL A 134 -5.43 9.64 -15.22
C VAL A 134 -5.78 9.69 -16.71
N GLU A 135 -4.82 9.43 -17.59
CA GLU A 135 -4.94 9.63 -19.04
C GLU A 135 -5.83 8.58 -19.72
N LYS A 136 -5.90 7.35 -19.19
CA LYS A 136 -6.59 6.21 -19.84
C LYS A 136 -7.75 5.63 -19.06
N LYS A 137 -7.83 5.87 -17.74
CA LYS A 137 -8.84 5.26 -16.86
C LYS A 137 -9.72 6.27 -16.14
N GLY A 138 -9.48 7.58 -16.29
CA GLY A 138 -10.35 8.63 -15.77
C GLY A 138 -10.19 8.93 -14.28
N PHE A 139 -9.10 8.50 -13.64
CA PHE A 139 -8.83 8.83 -12.24
C PHE A 139 -8.47 10.32 -12.08
N ARG A 140 -8.96 10.96 -11.01
CA ARG A 140 -8.81 12.41 -10.78
C ARG A 140 -8.32 12.79 -9.38
N ALA A 141 -7.92 11.82 -8.57
CA ALA A 141 -7.31 12.08 -7.27
C ALA A 141 -6.07 11.22 -7.11
N PHE A 142 -4.99 11.84 -6.63
CA PHE A 142 -3.79 11.17 -6.14
C PHE A 142 -3.70 11.40 -4.64
N ALA A 143 -3.88 10.32 -3.87
CA ALA A 143 -3.68 10.32 -2.43
C ALA A 143 -2.27 9.80 -2.12
N LEU A 144 -1.49 10.58 -1.38
CA LEU A 144 -0.18 10.22 -0.88
C LEU A 144 -0.25 10.04 0.63
N GLU A 145 0.51 9.06 1.14
CA GLU A 145 0.82 8.85 2.55
C GLU A 145 1.69 10.00 3.09
N ALA A 146 1.06 11.17 3.15
CA ALA A 146 1.58 12.44 3.59
C ALA A 146 0.50 13.15 4.38
N SER A 147 0.91 14.05 5.26
CA SER A 147 -0.02 14.74 6.13
C SER A 147 -1.13 15.47 5.34
N TRP A 148 -2.34 15.52 5.89
CA TRP A 148 -3.47 16.23 5.28
C TRP A 148 -3.10 17.69 4.92
N SER A 149 -2.37 18.39 5.79
CA SER A 149 -1.95 19.77 5.54
C SER A 149 -1.02 19.89 4.34
N SER A 150 -0.07 18.95 4.18
CA SER A 150 0.80 18.88 3.00
C SER A 150 -0.03 18.68 1.74
N GLY A 151 -1.04 17.82 1.82
CA GLY A 151 -1.98 17.57 0.74
C GLY A 151 -2.68 18.85 0.25
N LEU A 152 -3.17 19.68 1.17
CA LEU A 152 -3.83 20.94 0.82
C LEU A 152 -2.90 21.94 0.14
N ARG A 153 -1.66 22.08 0.62
CA ARG A 153 -0.67 22.99 0.00
C ARG A 153 -0.29 22.52 -1.40
N LEU A 154 -0.08 21.21 -1.57
CA LEU A 154 0.25 20.63 -2.88
C LEU A 154 -0.94 20.70 -3.85
N ASP A 155 -2.17 20.50 -3.39
CA ASP A 155 -3.38 20.67 -4.20
C ASP A 155 -3.55 22.12 -4.67
N ALA A 156 -3.31 23.09 -3.78
CA ALA A 156 -3.28 24.51 -4.12
C ALA A 156 -2.24 24.82 -5.19
N TYR A 157 -1.03 24.27 -5.06
CA TYR A 157 0.03 24.41 -6.05
C TYR A 157 -0.39 23.84 -7.43
N ILE A 158 -0.91 22.61 -7.49
CA ILE A 158 -1.22 21.97 -8.79
C ILE A 158 -2.50 22.50 -9.45
N THR A 159 -3.44 23.07 -8.68
CA THR A 159 -4.71 23.58 -9.20
C THR A 159 -4.69 25.08 -9.49
N ARG A 160 -4.04 25.87 -8.62
CA ARG A 160 -4.03 27.35 -8.70
C ARG A 160 -2.63 27.93 -8.93
N GLY A 161 -1.57 27.12 -8.84
CA GLY A 161 -0.21 27.61 -8.99
C GLY A 161 0.28 28.43 -7.80
N GLU A 162 -0.31 28.23 -6.62
CA GLU A 162 0.06 28.94 -5.40
C GLU A 162 1.37 28.39 -4.81
N GLY A 163 2.31 29.29 -4.52
CA GLY A 163 3.59 28.97 -3.89
C GLY A 163 4.67 28.44 -4.85
N ASP A 164 5.88 28.26 -4.31
CA ASP A 164 7.00 27.60 -4.99
C ASP A 164 7.07 26.13 -4.59
N LEU A 165 7.14 25.23 -5.58
CA LEU A 165 7.11 23.79 -5.30
C LEU A 165 8.31 23.33 -4.49
N LYS A 166 9.52 23.84 -4.77
CA LYS A 166 10.71 23.43 -4.04
C LYS A 166 10.57 23.84 -2.58
N GLN A 167 10.15 25.08 -2.32
CA GLN A 167 9.89 25.55 -0.97
C GLN A 167 8.80 24.73 -0.26
N ILE A 168 7.66 24.46 -0.92
CA ILE A 168 6.59 23.64 -0.33
C ILE A 168 7.13 22.25 0.05
N MET A 169 7.87 21.59 -0.85
CA MET A 169 8.46 20.28 -0.56
C MET A 169 9.47 20.35 0.59
N ASP A 170 10.32 21.38 0.62
CA ASP A 170 11.31 21.57 1.69
C ASP A 170 10.63 21.85 3.05
N GLU A 171 9.44 22.43 3.09
CA GLU A 171 8.70 22.68 4.33
C GLU A 171 7.84 21.49 4.77
N GLU A 172 7.18 20.82 3.82
CA GLU A 172 6.19 19.77 4.11
C GLU A 172 6.78 18.36 4.23
N PHE A 173 7.79 18.04 3.42
CA PHE A 173 8.41 16.71 3.44
C PHE A 173 9.60 16.68 4.40
N GLN A 174 9.28 16.85 5.67
CA GLN A 174 10.21 16.83 6.80
C GLN A 174 9.93 15.64 7.74
N GLY A 175 10.87 15.31 8.61
CA GLY A 175 10.71 14.24 9.61
C GLY A 175 10.41 12.88 8.97
N SER A 176 9.29 12.25 9.36
CA SER A 176 8.86 10.95 8.83
C SER A 176 8.43 11.00 7.36
N TYR A 177 8.19 12.18 6.79
CA TYR A 177 7.81 12.36 5.38
C TYR A 177 8.98 12.70 4.46
N GLN A 178 10.22 12.75 4.98
CA GLN A 178 11.42 13.12 4.21
C GLN A 178 11.65 12.25 2.97
N PHE A 179 11.12 11.02 2.97
CA PHE A 179 11.24 10.09 1.85
C PHE A 179 10.58 10.58 0.56
N TRP A 180 9.68 11.56 0.64
CA TRP A 180 9.01 12.16 -0.50
C TRP A 180 9.71 13.44 -1.01
N ASN A 181 10.73 13.96 -0.31
CA ASN A 181 11.48 15.13 -0.76
C ASN A 181 12.55 14.75 -1.80
N THR A 182 12.10 14.27 -2.96
CA THR A 182 12.98 13.76 -4.02
C THR A 182 12.69 14.37 -5.39
N ALA A 183 13.62 14.16 -6.33
CA ALA A 183 13.44 14.63 -7.70
C ALA A 183 12.25 13.94 -8.40
N GLU A 184 11.99 12.67 -8.08
CA GLU A 184 10.91 11.87 -8.67
C GLU A 184 9.53 12.37 -8.25
N TYR A 185 9.34 12.69 -6.96
CA TYR A 185 8.08 13.28 -6.50
C TYR A 185 7.92 14.72 -6.97
N ARG A 186 9.00 15.49 -7.04
CA ARG A 186 8.97 16.81 -7.68
C ARG A 186 8.49 16.70 -9.14
N ASP A 187 9.04 15.76 -9.90
CA ASP A 187 8.66 15.51 -11.30
C ASP A 187 7.20 15.07 -11.43
N LEU A 188 6.71 14.20 -10.52
CA LEU A 188 5.31 13.78 -10.45
C LEU A 188 4.38 14.99 -10.20
N ILE A 189 4.67 15.81 -9.19
CA ILE A 189 3.84 16.97 -8.85
C ILE A 189 3.85 18.01 -9.98
N GLN A 190 5.00 18.23 -10.62
CA GLN A 190 5.11 19.09 -11.80
C GLN A 190 4.29 18.55 -12.97
N TRP A 191 4.30 17.23 -13.20
CA TRP A 191 3.46 16.61 -14.23
C TRP A 191 1.98 16.80 -13.93
N MET A 192 1.54 16.64 -12.67
CA MET A 192 0.13 16.87 -12.28
C MET A 192 -0.30 18.31 -12.58
N ARG A 193 0.53 19.30 -12.22
CA ARG A 193 0.26 20.72 -12.55
C ARG A 193 0.21 20.94 -14.06
N ALA A 194 1.16 20.40 -14.81
CA ALA A 194 1.19 20.51 -16.26
C ALA A 194 -0.03 19.84 -16.93
N TYR A 195 -0.53 18.73 -16.37
CA TYR A 195 -1.77 18.10 -16.79
C TYR A 195 -2.97 19.02 -16.54
N ASN A 196 -3.07 19.61 -15.35
CA ASN A 196 -4.19 20.50 -14.97
C ASN A 196 -4.25 21.77 -15.84
N ILE A 197 -3.11 22.38 -16.17
CA ILE A 197 -3.04 23.53 -17.09
C ILE A 197 -3.63 23.18 -18.46
N LYS A 198 -3.41 21.95 -18.93
CA LYS A 198 -3.94 21.46 -20.21
C LYS A 198 -5.40 21.02 -20.12
N HIS A 199 -5.90 20.69 -18.93
CA HIS A 199 -7.25 20.15 -18.69
C HIS A 199 -7.99 20.95 -17.61
N PRO A 200 -8.23 22.25 -17.81
CA PRO A 200 -8.78 23.12 -16.75
C PRO A 200 -10.21 22.74 -16.32
N LYS A 201 -10.95 21.98 -17.15
CA LYS A 201 -12.31 21.50 -16.84
C LYS A 201 -12.34 20.11 -16.19
N ASP A 202 -11.19 19.45 -16.07
CA ASP A 202 -11.10 18.07 -15.59
C ASP A 202 -9.77 17.85 -14.83
N PRO A 203 -9.52 18.61 -13.75
CA PRO A 203 -8.25 18.60 -13.06
C PRO A 203 -8.07 17.33 -12.21
N VAL A 204 -6.82 16.92 -12.04
CA VAL A 204 -6.39 15.98 -11.01
C VAL A 204 -6.17 16.74 -9.69
N ARG A 205 -6.60 16.15 -8.59
CA ARG A 205 -6.45 16.65 -7.22
C ARG A 205 -5.35 15.91 -6.48
N PHE A 206 -4.70 16.62 -5.55
CA PHE A 206 -3.73 16.04 -4.61
C PHE A 206 -4.39 15.90 -3.25
N VAL A 207 -4.19 14.78 -2.58
CA VAL A 207 -4.72 14.50 -1.24
C VAL A 207 -3.59 13.94 -0.39
N GLY A 208 -3.45 14.43 0.84
CA GLY A 208 -2.68 13.76 1.88
C GLY A 208 -3.66 12.93 2.72
N ASP A 209 -3.44 11.62 2.81
CA ASP A 209 -4.33 10.71 3.53
C ASP A 209 -3.82 10.30 4.92
N ASP A 210 -2.72 10.89 5.36
CA ASP A 210 -2.10 10.61 6.65
C ASP A 210 -2.35 11.74 7.68
N ASN A 211 -2.25 11.39 8.95
CA ASN A 211 -2.62 12.23 10.10
C ASN A 211 -1.41 12.70 10.93
N GLY A 212 -0.18 12.63 10.39
CA GLY A 212 1.03 13.00 11.13
C GLY A 212 1.16 14.49 11.47
N PHE A 213 0.49 15.39 10.74
CA PHE A 213 0.46 16.83 11.04
C PHE A 213 -0.79 17.51 10.46
N ALA A 214 -1.42 18.39 11.25
CA ALA A 214 -2.58 19.16 10.81
C ALA A 214 -2.22 20.61 10.42
N GLY A 215 -1.12 21.16 10.93
CA GLY A 215 -0.82 22.59 10.78
C GLY A 215 -1.80 23.52 11.51
N GLY A 216 -1.36 24.74 11.83
CA GLY A 216 -2.21 25.74 12.50
C GLY A 216 -3.37 26.22 11.62
N GLU A 217 -3.11 26.39 10.32
CA GLU A 217 -4.07 26.92 9.34
C GLU A 217 -5.37 26.11 9.25
N LEU A 218 -5.31 24.78 9.48
CA LEU A 218 -6.51 23.95 9.49
C LEU A 218 -7.46 24.30 10.64
N TYR A 219 -6.91 24.60 11.82
CA TYR A 219 -7.73 25.00 12.98
C TYR A 219 -8.40 26.35 12.71
N ASP A 220 -7.67 27.30 12.13
CA ASP A 220 -8.21 28.62 11.76
C ASP A 220 -9.34 28.48 10.72
N LYS A 221 -9.18 27.60 9.72
CA LYS A 221 -10.22 27.32 8.72
C LYS A 221 -11.49 26.74 9.32
N VAL A 222 -11.37 25.77 10.23
CA VAL A 222 -12.53 25.19 10.91
C VAL A 222 -13.21 26.24 11.80
N GLY A 223 -12.43 27.03 12.53
CA GLY A 223 -12.94 28.13 13.35
C GLY A 223 -13.69 29.17 12.54
N ALA A 224 -13.13 29.61 11.41
CA ALA A 224 -13.76 30.58 10.52
C ALA A 224 -15.04 30.07 9.84
N TYR A 225 -15.16 28.76 9.60
CA TYR A 225 -16.37 28.15 9.06
C TYR A 225 -17.50 28.05 10.11
N ALA A 226 -17.14 27.89 11.38
CA ALA A 226 -18.09 27.71 12.47
C ALA A 226 -18.60 29.02 13.09
N ALA A 227 -17.94 30.15 12.80
CA ALA A 227 -18.31 31.50 13.25
C ALA A 227 -19.39 32.11 12.35
#